data_AF-A0A667GB19-F1
#
_entry.id   AF-A0A667GB19-F1
#
_cell.length_a   1.000
_cell.length_b   1.000
_cell.length_c   1.000
_cell.angle_alpha   90.00
_cell.angle_beta   90.00
_cell.angle_gamma   90.00
#
_symmetry.space_group_name_H-M   'P 1'
#
loop_
_entity.id
_entity.type
_entity.pdbx_description
1 polymer ?
#
loop_
_entity_poly.entity_id
_entity_poly.type
_entity_poly.pdbx_seq_one_letter_code
_entity_poly.pdbx_strand_id
1 'polypeptide(L)'
;MQSMQATLGTPTSSALSRFSTSTQDKSSTAGQTSSTGPQPSRPSIIPPPSKSKGWGTGASGGRMRRIIAEDPEWSLAIVPLLTELCIQHIVENFQNNPILKQLLPEHKQKVLDHLSPDLPLAVTANLIDDESYWRRCCTQRWPVCHVAKHGGSWKRMFFERHLENLLRHFIPSTTDPALILELLPLCRNYVRRLRVDQFLPPMKLPPRPRSGELSESGSEAEVEEPATDHYQLGDLVAGLSHLEELDLVYGVKDCGMNFEWNLFLFTYRDCHSLAATIKACHTLKIFRLTRSKVDDDKARVLIRSLLDHPALEELDLSHNLVGDRGARAAAKLLSHSRLRVLNLANNQVRALGAQSLAHALAHNTNLISLNLRLNCIEDEGGQALAHALQTNRCLTTLHLGGNELSEPTATLLSQVLAVNTTLTSINLSCNHIGLDGGKQLLEGMSDNRTLLEFDLRLSDVAQESEYLIGQALCANREAARQRAPNPSCFLSPITAKGPENPAG
;
A
#
# COMPACT_ATOMS: atom_id res chain seq x y z
N MET A 1 42.66 -6.66 43.20
CA MET A 1 42.47 -7.11 44.60
C MET A 1 41.21 -6.43 45.12
N GLN A 2 40.14 -7.05 45.60
CA GLN A 2 39.67 -8.45 45.67
C GLN A 2 38.16 -8.38 45.28
N SER A 3 37.68 -9.04 44.23
CA SER A 3 37.18 -10.43 44.19
C SER A 3 36.10 -10.79 45.23
N MET A 4 34.84 -10.88 44.77
CA MET A 4 33.91 -11.94 45.22
C MET A 4 33.12 -12.47 44.01
N GLN A 5 33.17 -13.79 43.84
CA GLN A 5 32.38 -14.56 42.88
C GLN A 5 31.21 -15.22 43.62
N ALA A 6 30.13 -15.54 42.91
CA ALA A 6 29.10 -16.48 43.37
C ALA A 6 28.83 -17.51 42.26
N THR A 7 28.52 -18.74 42.66
CA THR A 7 28.86 -19.94 41.89
C THR A 7 27.64 -20.66 41.30
N LEU A 8 27.89 -21.46 40.26
CA LEU A 8 26.95 -22.37 39.60
C LEU A 8 26.27 -23.37 40.55
N GLY A 9 25.06 -23.80 40.20
CA GLY A 9 24.39 -24.98 40.75
C GLY A 9 23.39 -25.58 39.77
N THR A 10 23.75 -26.71 39.15
CA THR A 10 22.82 -27.60 38.41
C THR A 10 22.17 -28.60 39.36
N PRO A 11 21.05 -29.23 38.93
CA PRO A 11 20.95 -30.67 39.15
C PRO A 11 20.46 -31.45 37.92
N THR A 12 20.74 -32.75 37.93
CA THR A 12 20.64 -33.69 36.79
C THR A 12 19.37 -34.56 36.78
N SER A 13 18.95 -34.89 35.56
CA SER A 13 18.02 -35.95 35.11
C SER A 13 17.92 -37.24 35.95
N SER A 14 16.68 -37.74 36.10
CA SER A 14 16.25 -39.13 35.77
C SER A 14 14.71 -39.26 35.93
N ALA A 15 13.98 -40.27 35.42
CA ALA A 15 13.97 -40.98 34.13
C ALA A 15 12.68 -41.86 34.05
N LEU A 16 12.33 -42.39 32.87
CA LEU A 16 11.30 -43.44 32.61
C LEU A 16 9.81 -42.97 32.69
N SER A 17 8.85 -43.48 31.88
CA SER A 17 8.88 -44.61 30.94
C SER A 17 7.91 -44.48 29.74
N ARG A 18 8.42 -44.84 28.55
CA ARG A 18 7.89 -45.84 27.58
C ARG A 18 6.40 -45.80 27.15
N PHE A 19 6.19 -45.78 25.83
CA PHE A 19 5.78 -46.99 25.09
C PHE A 19 6.22 -46.92 23.62
N SER A 20 6.68 -48.05 23.09
CA SER A 20 7.01 -48.24 21.68
C SER A 20 6.91 -49.72 21.35
N THR A 21 6.26 -50.06 20.25
CA THR A 21 6.30 -51.42 19.67
C THR A 21 6.48 -51.30 18.17
N SER A 22 7.60 -51.80 17.69
CA SER A 22 7.89 -52.03 16.29
C SER A 22 7.55 -53.47 15.90
N THR A 23 7.51 -53.74 14.60
CA THR A 23 8.10 -54.97 14.05
C THR A 23 8.55 -54.75 12.61
N GLN A 24 9.72 -55.29 12.27
CA GLN A 24 10.26 -55.38 10.90
C GLN A 24 10.09 -56.83 10.41
N ASP A 25 10.14 -57.04 9.09
CA ASP A 25 11.20 -57.82 8.41
C ASP A 25 10.94 -57.82 6.89
N LYS A 26 11.87 -57.35 6.05
CA LYS A 26 13.04 -58.06 5.45
C LYS A 26 12.69 -59.18 4.46
N SER A 27 13.04 -58.97 3.19
CA SER A 27 14.08 -59.79 2.52
C SER A 27 14.46 -59.19 1.16
N SER A 28 15.74 -59.31 0.80
CA SER A 28 16.31 -58.85 -0.47
C SER A 28 17.01 -60.03 -1.15
N THR A 29 16.85 -60.19 -2.47
CA THR A 29 17.80 -60.99 -3.26
C THR A 29 17.92 -60.43 -4.67
N ALA A 30 19.16 -60.35 -5.17
CA ALA A 30 19.48 -59.89 -6.53
C ALA A 30 19.77 -61.08 -7.45
N GLY A 31 19.63 -60.88 -8.77
CA GLY A 31 20.00 -61.87 -9.78
C GLY A 31 19.88 -61.32 -11.19
N GLN A 32 20.98 -60.85 -11.77
CA GLN A 32 21.08 -60.53 -13.20
C GLN A 32 21.35 -61.80 -14.01
N THR A 33 20.79 -61.94 -15.21
CA THR A 33 21.54 -62.04 -16.50
C THR A 33 20.62 -62.48 -17.65
N SER A 34 21.07 -62.22 -18.87
CA SER A 34 20.37 -62.36 -20.15
C SER A 34 20.64 -63.70 -20.87
N SER A 35 19.70 -64.17 -21.70
CA SER A 35 19.88 -64.33 -23.18
C SER A 35 18.92 -65.33 -23.86
N THR A 36 18.38 -64.92 -25.03
CA THR A 36 17.95 -65.72 -26.21
C THR A 36 16.83 -66.79 -26.11
N GLY A 37 16.00 -66.90 -27.17
CA GLY A 37 14.81 -67.78 -27.30
C GLY A 37 15.09 -69.21 -27.83
N PRO A 38 14.14 -69.94 -28.50
CA PRO A 38 13.06 -69.46 -29.39
C PRO A 38 11.66 -70.13 -29.22
N GLN A 39 10.75 -69.93 -30.21
CA GLN A 39 9.34 -70.40 -30.30
C GLN A 39 9.11 -71.93 -30.42
N PRO A 40 7.89 -72.44 -30.12
CA PRO A 40 6.78 -72.70 -31.09
C PRO A 40 5.37 -72.23 -30.56
N SER A 41 4.19 -72.27 -31.23
CA SER A 41 3.71 -72.46 -32.62
C SER A 41 2.25 -71.89 -32.79
N ARG A 42 1.35 -72.47 -33.62
CA ARG A 42 -0.07 -72.06 -33.87
C ARG A 42 -0.93 -73.23 -34.43
N PRO A 43 -2.28 -73.25 -34.26
CA PRO A 43 -3.23 -73.41 -35.39
C PRO A 43 -4.55 -72.57 -35.22
N SER A 44 -5.05 -71.76 -36.19
CA SER A 44 -5.92 -72.05 -37.39
C SER A 44 -7.32 -72.66 -37.07
N ILE A 45 -8.44 -71.92 -36.98
CA ILE A 45 -9.32 -71.29 -38.02
C ILE A 45 -10.12 -72.28 -38.90
N ILE A 46 -11.46 -72.15 -38.89
CA ILE A 46 -12.44 -72.72 -39.85
C ILE A 46 -13.50 -71.65 -40.19
N PRO A 47 -13.95 -71.49 -41.47
CA PRO A 47 -14.84 -70.39 -41.91
C PRO A 47 -16.35 -70.76 -42.02
N PRO A 48 -17.26 -69.77 -42.19
CA PRO A 48 -18.70 -70.00 -42.36
C PRO A 48 -19.11 -70.34 -43.82
N PRO A 49 -20.29 -70.98 -44.03
CA PRO A 49 -20.74 -71.44 -45.35
C PRO A 49 -21.40 -70.35 -46.21
N SER A 50 -21.55 -70.61 -47.52
CA SER A 50 -22.19 -69.66 -48.44
C SER A 50 -23.08 -70.32 -49.51
N LYS A 51 -24.10 -69.56 -49.93
CA LYS A 51 -24.94 -69.64 -51.15
C LYS A 51 -26.11 -70.64 -51.22
N SER A 52 -27.27 -70.07 -51.53
CA SER A 52 -28.17 -70.52 -52.60
C SER A 52 -28.71 -69.30 -53.38
N LYS A 53 -29.20 -69.50 -54.61
CA LYS A 53 -29.78 -68.47 -55.51
C LYS A 53 -31.23 -68.86 -55.86
N GLY A 54 -32.13 -67.89 -56.05
CA GLY A 54 -33.46 -68.15 -56.65
C GLY A 54 -34.33 -66.90 -56.82
N TRP A 55 -34.82 -66.65 -58.03
CA TRP A 55 -35.62 -65.51 -58.50
C TRP A 55 -36.88 -65.11 -57.69
N GLY A 56 -37.32 -63.85 -57.87
CA GLY A 56 -38.68 -63.63 -58.39
C GLY A 56 -39.53 -62.49 -57.82
N THR A 57 -39.82 -61.48 -58.66
CA THR A 57 -40.98 -60.55 -58.61
C THR A 57 -41.09 -59.57 -57.43
N GLY A 58 -41.70 -58.40 -57.68
CA GLY A 58 -41.69 -57.26 -56.75
C GLY A 58 -43.08 -56.79 -56.32
N ALA A 59 -43.11 -55.96 -55.28
CA ALA A 59 -44.25 -55.14 -54.90
C ALA A 59 -43.76 -53.84 -54.23
N SER A 60 -44.34 -52.71 -54.60
CA SER A 60 -44.07 -51.41 -53.97
C SER A 60 -44.72 -51.35 -52.60
N GLY A 61 -43.94 -51.52 -51.53
CA GLY A 61 -44.35 -51.28 -50.15
C GLY A 61 -43.55 -50.12 -49.55
N GLY A 62 -44.22 -49.20 -48.85
CA GLY A 62 -43.63 -47.91 -48.46
C GLY A 62 -42.33 -48.04 -47.66
N ARG A 63 -41.36 -47.15 -47.94
CA ARG A 63 -40.19 -46.95 -47.07
C ARG A 63 -40.66 -46.47 -45.69
N MET A 64 -40.88 -47.41 -44.79
CA MET A 64 -41.04 -47.14 -43.37
C MET A 64 -39.77 -46.41 -42.92
N ARG A 65 -39.90 -45.14 -42.54
CA ARG A 65 -38.76 -44.38 -41.99
C ARG A 65 -38.33 -45.11 -40.71
N ARG A 66 -37.12 -45.66 -40.71
CA ARG A 66 -36.51 -46.18 -39.48
C ARG A 66 -36.28 -44.99 -38.56
N ILE A 67 -37.17 -44.82 -37.59
CA ILE A 67 -36.86 -44.06 -36.38
C ILE A 67 -35.88 -44.95 -35.62
N ILE A 68 -34.60 -44.59 -35.66
CA ILE A 68 -33.60 -45.16 -34.77
C ILE A 68 -33.84 -44.46 -33.43
N ALA A 69 -34.06 -45.24 -32.36
CA ALA A 69 -34.17 -44.66 -31.04
C ALA A 69 -32.88 -43.90 -30.73
N GLU A 70 -33.02 -42.64 -30.39
CA GLU A 70 -31.91 -41.79 -29.94
C GLU A 70 -31.31 -42.39 -28.66
N ASP A 71 -30.03 -42.12 -28.44
CA ASP A 71 -29.17 -42.68 -27.39
C ASP A 71 -29.91 -42.78 -26.03
N PRO A 72 -29.88 -43.91 -25.29
CA PRO A 72 -30.59 -44.04 -24.02
C PRO A 72 -30.10 -43.09 -22.91
N GLU A 73 -28.93 -42.45 -23.04
CA GLU A 73 -28.48 -41.35 -22.17
C GLU A 73 -29.02 -39.98 -22.63
N TRP A 74 -29.68 -39.89 -23.79
CA TRP A 74 -30.20 -38.65 -24.38
C TRP A 74 -31.47 -38.17 -23.69
N SER A 75 -31.25 -37.37 -22.65
CA SER A 75 -32.31 -36.63 -21.97
C SER A 75 -32.80 -35.46 -22.80
N LEU A 76 -34.12 -35.22 -22.80
CA LEU A 76 -34.76 -33.95 -23.23
C LEU A 76 -34.45 -32.78 -22.27
N ALA A 77 -33.37 -32.86 -21.50
CA ALA A 77 -32.81 -31.76 -20.74
C ALA A 77 -32.58 -30.57 -21.68
N ILE A 78 -33.01 -29.40 -21.22
CA ILE A 78 -33.10 -28.16 -21.98
C ILE A 78 -31.84 -27.96 -22.83
N VAL A 79 -31.99 -28.11 -24.15
CA VAL A 79 -30.92 -27.79 -25.11
C VAL A 79 -30.60 -26.31 -24.91
N PRO A 80 -29.36 -25.94 -24.50
CA PRO A 80 -29.00 -24.55 -24.26
C PRO A 80 -29.20 -23.75 -25.54
N LEU A 81 -29.58 -22.48 -25.40
CA LEU A 81 -29.82 -21.63 -26.55
C LEU A 81 -28.53 -21.51 -27.36
N LEU A 82 -28.62 -21.46 -28.70
CA LEU A 82 -27.44 -21.27 -29.55
C LEU A 82 -26.63 -20.03 -29.15
N THR A 83 -27.31 -18.99 -28.65
CA THR A 83 -26.69 -17.79 -28.09
C THR A 83 -25.84 -18.08 -26.84
N GLU A 84 -26.25 -18.98 -25.97
CA GLU A 84 -25.52 -19.38 -24.76
C GLU A 84 -24.28 -20.21 -25.12
N LEU A 85 -24.41 -21.15 -26.04
CA LEU A 85 -23.29 -21.93 -26.59
C LEU A 85 -22.26 -21.02 -27.29
N CYS A 86 -22.71 -20.03 -28.07
CA CYS A 86 -21.83 -19.03 -28.67
C CYS A 86 -21.13 -18.17 -27.61
N ILE A 87 -21.82 -17.74 -26.56
CA ILE A 87 -21.21 -16.97 -25.45
C ILE A 87 -20.15 -17.79 -24.72
N GLN A 88 -20.42 -19.06 -24.41
CA GLN A 88 -19.44 -19.98 -23.81
C GLN A 88 -18.19 -20.11 -24.68
N HIS A 89 -18.36 -20.38 -25.98
CA HIS A 89 -17.24 -20.51 -26.92
C HIS A 89 -16.41 -19.21 -27.05
N ILE A 90 -17.06 -18.04 -27.01
CA ILE A 90 -16.39 -16.72 -26.99
C ILE A 90 -15.59 -16.52 -25.71
N VAL A 91 -16.13 -16.92 -24.55
CA VAL A 91 -15.45 -16.82 -23.25
C VAL A 91 -14.21 -17.72 -23.21
N GLU A 92 -14.33 -18.98 -23.66
CA GLU A 92 -13.22 -19.94 -23.72
C GLU A 92 -12.10 -19.49 -24.67
N ASN A 93 -12.44 -18.92 -25.82
CA ASN A 93 -11.48 -18.51 -26.84
C ASN A 93 -11.08 -17.03 -26.76
N PHE A 94 -11.51 -16.31 -25.71
CA PHE A 94 -11.33 -14.86 -25.59
C PHE A 94 -9.87 -14.42 -25.67
N GLN A 95 -8.94 -15.22 -25.14
CA GLN A 95 -7.50 -14.94 -25.21
C GLN A 95 -6.98 -14.88 -26.65
N ASN A 96 -7.52 -15.71 -27.55
CA ASN A 96 -7.08 -15.82 -28.94
C ASN A 96 -7.87 -14.90 -29.88
N ASN A 97 -9.14 -14.59 -29.55
CA ASN A 97 -10.01 -13.76 -30.38
C ASN A 97 -10.96 -12.87 -29.54
N PRO A 98 -10.48 -11.75 -28.98
CA PRO A 98 -11.25 -10.90 -28.06
C PRO A 98 -12.22 -9.96 -28.80
N ILE A 99 -13.30 -10.51 -29.35
CA ILE A 99 -14.31 -9.78 -30.17
C ILE A 99 -15.24 -8.85 -29.38
N LEU A 100 -14.89 -8.43 -28.17
CA LEU A 100 -15.77 -7.73 -27.21
C LEU A 100 -16.43 -6.46 -27.76
N LYS A 101 -15.76 -5.73 -28.66
CA LYS A 101 -16.27 -4.50 -29.28
C LYS A 101 -17.30 -4.73 -30.39
N GLN A 102 -17.43 -5.96 -30.89
CA GLN A 102 -18.34 -6.34 -31.98
C GLN A 102 -19.67 -6.91 -31.47
N LEU A 103 -19.78 -7.18 -30.16
CA LEU A 103 -20.95 -7.78 -29.53
C LEU A 103 -22.02 -6.74 -29.18
N LEU A 104 -23.29 -7.13 -29.34
CA LEU A 104 -24.44 -6.39 -28.81
C LEU A 104 -24.32 -6.20 -27.28
N PRO A 105 -24.82 -5.10 -26.69
CA PRO A 105 -24.64 -4.80 -25.27
C PRO A 105 -25.04 -5.92 -24.31
N GLU A 106 -26.16 -6.60 -24.57
CA GLU A 106 -26.64 -7.73 -23.75
C GLU A 106 -25.68 -8.92 -23.77
N HIS A 107 -25.19 -9.30 -24.95
CA HIS A 107 -24.21 -10.37 -25.10
C HIS A 107 -22.84 -9.98 -24.56
N LYS A 108 -22.46 -8.70 -24.70
CA LYS A 108 -21.22 -8.15 -24.13
C LYS A 108 -21.22 -8.28 -22.60
N GLN A 109 -22.32 -7.93 -21.92
CA GLN A 109 -22.42 -8.11 -20.47
C GLN A 109 -22.35 -9.58 -20.08
N LYS A 110 -23.11 -10.45 -20.74
CA LYS A 110 -23.05 -11.91 -20.47
C LYS A 110 -21.64 -12.48 -20.64
N VAL A 111 -20.89 -12.07 -21.68
CA VAL A 111 -19.47 -12.46 -21.83
C VAL A 111 -18.66 -11.92 -20.66
N LEU A 112 -18.74 -10.61 -20.35
CA LEU A 112 -18.00 -9.97 -19.25
C LEU A 112 -18.28 -10.61 -17.88
N ASP A 113 -19.49 -11.09 -17.63
CA ASP A 113 -19.87 -11.77 -16.38
C ASP A 113 -19.19 -13.15 -16.24
N HIS A 114 -18.94 -13.83 -17.37
CA HIS A 114 -18.37 -15.19 -17.42
C HIS A 114 -16.86 -15.23 -17.74
N LEU A 115 -16.24 -14.13 -18.17
CA LEU A 115 -14.79 -14.09 -18.41
C LEU A 115 -14.00 -14.44 -17.14
N SER A 116 -12.99 -15.29 -17.32
CA SER A 116 -12.07 -15.67 -16.24
C SER A 116 -11.23 -14.47 -15.78
N PRO A 117 -11.13 -14.20 -14.48
CA PRO A 117 -10.28 -13.15 -13.91
C PRO A 117 -8.77 -13.42 -14.03
N ASP A 118 -8.38 -14.62 -14.46
CA ASP A 118 -6.98 -15.03 -14.65
C ASP A 118 -6.47 -14.81 -16.09
N LEU A 119 -7.28 -14.19 -16.96
CA LEU A 119 -6.89 -13.86 -18.33
C LEU A 119 -5.69 -12.89 -18.40
N PRO A 120 -4.76 -13.05 -19.37
CA PRO A 120 -3.57 -12.19 -19.48
C PRO A 120 -3.89 -10.69 -19.58
N LEU A 121 -3.13 -9.86 -18.86
CA LEU A 121 -3.32 -8.41 -18.84
C LEU A 121 -3.09 -7.78 -20.22
N ALA A 122 -2.21 -8.34 -21.05
CA ALA A 122 -2.00 -7.90 -22.43
C ALA A 122 -3.29 -7.94 -23.29
N VAL A 123 -4.21 -8.86 -22.99
CA VAL A 123 -5.53 -8.95 -23.65
C VAL A 123 -6.55 -8.07 -22.94
N THR A 124 -6.61 -8.11 -21.60
CA THR A 124 -7.73 -7.55 -20.85
C THR A 124 -7.60 -6.06 -20.53
N ALA A 125 -6.38 -5.56 -20.29
CA ALA A 125 -6.14 -4.19 -19.83
C ALA A 125 -6.69 -3.10 -20.75
N ASN A 126 -6.52 -3.27 -22.06
CA ASN A 126 -6.89 -2.27 -23.08
C ASN A 126 -8.25 -2.55 -23.75
N LEU A 127 -8.91 -3.68 -23.43
CA LEU A 127 -10.18 -4.09 -24.03
C LEU A 127 -11.35 -4.07 -23.05
N ILE A 128 -11.10 -4.31 -21.76
CA ILE A 128 -12.13 -4.39 -20.73
C ILE A 128 -12.05 -3.16 -19.82
N ASP A 129 -13.04 -2.28 -19.92
CA ASP A 129 -13.26 -1.17 -18.99
C ASP A 129 -14.37 -1.47 -17.96
N ASP A 130 -14.89 -2.69 -17.97
CA ASP A 130 -16.01 -3.08 -17.09
C ASP A 130 -15.58 -3.28 -15.63
N GLU A 131 -16.17 -2.49 -14.75
CA GLU A 131 -15.88 -2.48 -13.31
C GLU A 131 -16.33 -3.76 -12.60
N SER A 132 -17.29 -4.53 -13.15
CA SER A 132 -17.70 -5.81 -12.56
C SER A 132 -16.64 -6.90 -12.77
N TYR A 133 -16.03 -6.96 -13.95
CA TYR A 133 -14.89 -7.82 -14.25
C TYR A 133 -13.71 -7.49 -13.33
N TRP A 134 -13.28 -6.22 -13.28
CA TRP A 134 -12.16 -5.81 -12.43
C TRP A 134 -12.44 -5.98 -10.93
N ARG A 135 -13.71 -5.88 -10.50
CA ARG A 135 -14.12 -6.27 -9.16
C ARG A 135 -13.83 -7.74 -8.87
N ARG A 136 -14.23 -8.66 -9.76
CA ARG A 136 -13.94 -10.10 -9.60
C ARG A 136 -12.43 -10.36 -9.52
N CYS A 137 -11.65 -9.77 -10.42
CA CYS A 137 -10.18 -9.86 -10.41
C CYS A 137 -9.56 -9.37 -9.10
N CYS A 138 -10.06 -8.25 -8.56
CA CYS A 138 -9.61 -7.73 -7.27
C CYS A 138 -9.98 -8.67 -6.11
N THR A 139 -11.24 -9.14 -6.04
CA THR A 139 -11.71 -9.96 -4.91
C THR A 139 -11.14 -11.36 -4.88
N GLN A 140 -10.72 -11.91 -6.02
CA GLN A 140 -10.01 -13.20 -6.08
C GLN A 140 -8.57 -13.06 -5.56
N ARG A 141 -7.88 -11.96 -5.90
CA ARG A 141 -6.46 -11.76 -5.57
C ARG A 141 -6.22 -11.17 -4.19
N TRP A 142 -7.18 -10.40 -3.66
CA TRP A 142 -7.02 -9.71 -2.37
C TRP A 142 -8.28 -9.84 -1.50
N PRO A 143 -8.14 -10.28 -0.22
CA PRO A 143 -9.29 -10.49 0.66
C PRO A 143 -9.94 -9.19 1.15
N VAL A 144 -9.21 -8.06 1.13
CA VAL A 144 -9.70 -6.75 1.56
C VAL A 144 -9.47 -5.73 0.44
N CYS A 145 -10.54 -5.02 0.08
CA CYS A 145 -10.60 -4.13 -1.09
C CYS A 145 -11.22 -2.77 -0.72
N HIS A 146 -10.42 -1.71 -0.72
CA HIS A 146 -10.84 -0.36 -0.33
C HIS A 146 -10.93 0.60 -1.53
N VAL A 147 -11.82 0.30 -2.48
CA VAL A 147 -11.97 0.99 -3.77
C VAL A 147 -12.12 2.52 -3.66
N ALA A 148 -12.72 3.02 -2.57
CA ALA A 148 -12.86 4.45 -2.29
C ALA A 148 -11.50 5.19 -2.30
N LYS A 149 -10.41 4.54 -1.87
CA LYS A 149 -9.05 5.12 -1.91
C LYS A 149 -8.50 5.26 -3.33
N HIS A 150 -9.05 4.52 -4.29
CA HIS A 150 -8.60 4.45 -5.68
C HIS A 150 -9.54 5.21 -6.63
N GLY A 151 -10.27 6.21 -6.10
CA GLY A 151 -11.22 7.02 -6.87
C GLY A 151 -12.49 6.28 -7.29
N GLY A 152 -12.84 5.16 -6.64
CA GLY A 152 -14.06 4.40 -6.93
C GLY A 152 -13.96 3.40 -8.09
N SER A 153 -12.81 3.28 -8.75
CA SER A 153 -12.57 2.30 -9.82
C SER A 153 -11.79 1.06 -9.33
N TRP A 154 -12.36 -0.12 -9.56
CA TRP A 154 -11.71 -1.42 -9.38
C TRP A 154 -10.60 -1.64 -10.41
N LYS A 155 -10.76 -1.15 -11.65
CA LYS A 155 -9.71 -1.21 -12.68
C LYS A 155 -8.45 -0.47 -12.22
N ARG A 156 -8.63 0.76 -11.73
CA ARG A 156 -7.54 1.55 -11.15
C ARG A 156 -6.91 0.86 -9.93
N MET A 157 -7.74 0.40 -9.00
CA MET A 157 -7.28 -0.33 -7.82
C MET A 157 -6.46 -1.57 -8.20
N PHE A 158 -6.87 -2.32 -9.23
CA PHE A 158 -6.15 -3.49 -9.71
C PHE A 158 -4.74 -3.12 -10.18
N PHE A 159 -4.60 -2.13 -11.07
CA PHE A 159 -3.30 -1.75 -11.62
C PHE A 159 -2.36 -1.14 -10.58
N GLU A 160 -2.87 -0.27 -9.70
CA GLU A 160 -2.08 0.30 -8.60
C GLU A 160 -1.55 -0.84 -7.70
N ARG A 161 -2.44 -1.70 -7.17
CA ARG A 161 -2.03 -2.80 -6.28
C ARG A 161 -1.19 -3.89 -6.94
N HIS A 162 -1.38 -4.14 -8.24
CA HIS A 162 -0.58 -5.13 -8.97
C HIS A 162 0.87 -4.64 -9.13
N LEU A 163 1.06 -3.36 -9.52
CA LEU A 163 2.37 -2.74 -9.62
C LEU A 163 3.06 -2.62 -8.25
N GLU A 164 2.33 -2.19 -7.22
CA GLU A 164 2.81 -2.18 -5.82
C GLU A 164 3.30 -3.56 -5.38
N ASN A 165 2.55 -4.63 -5.68
CA ASN A 165 2.91 -5.99 -5.33
C ASN A 165 4.15 -6.51 -6.09
N LEU A 166 4.36 -6.07 -7.34
CA LEU A 166 5.55 -6.45 -8.10
C LEU A 166 6.81 -5.77 -7.53
N LEU A 167 6.76 -4.46 -7.26
CA LEU A 167 7.85 -3.73 -6.63
C LEU A 167 8.19 -4.27 -5.24
N ARG A 168 7.17 -4.61 -4.44
CA ARG A 168 7.30 -5.21 -3.11
C ARG A 168 8.12 -6.52 -3.06
N HIS A 169 8.09 -7.29 -4.14
CA HIS A 169 8.78 -8.58 -4.25
C HIS A 169 9.93 -8.54 -5.27
N PHE A 170 10.25 -7.36 -5.82
CA PHE A 170 11.35 -7.20 -6.75
C PHE A 170 12.68 -7.33 -6.00
N ILE A 171 13.50 -8.30 -6.42
CA ILE A 171 14.85 -8.51 -5.88
C ILE A 171 15.85 -8.00 -6.93
N PRO A 172 16.59 -6.91 -6.68
CA PRO A 172 17.54 -6.42 -7.66
C PRO A 172 18.65 -7.45 -7.90
N SER A 173 19.20 -7.42 -9.13
CA SER A 173 20.12 -8.43 -9.68
C SER A 173 19.55 -9.85 -9.84
N THR A 174 18.31 -10.13 -9.42
CA THR A 174 17.64 -11.45 -9.55
C THR A 174 16.39 -11.37 -10.42
N THR A 175 15.57 -10.33 -10.24
CA THR A 175 14.36 -10.07 -11.03
C THR A 175 14.70 -9.15 -12.20
N ASP A 176 14.22 -9.48 -13.40
CA ASP A 176 14.39 -8.63 -14.59
C ASP A 176 13.55 -7.34 -14.49
N PRO A 177 14.16 -6.14 -14.56
CA PRO A 177 13.43 -4.86 -14.63
C PRO A 177 12.40 -4.79 -15.76
N ALA A 178 12.61 -5.51 -16.87
CA ALA A 178 11.70 -5.49 -18.03
C ALA A 178 10.27 -5.91 -17.66
N LEU A 179 10.09 -6.84 -16.72
CA LEU A 179 8.77 -7.30 -16.25
C LEU A 179 7.90 -6.17 -15.69
N ILE A 180 8.51 -5.14 -15.11
CA ILE A 180 7.81 -3.96 -14.60
C ILE A 180 7.54 -2.96 -15.74
N LEU A 181 8.52 -2.77 -16.63
CA LEU A 181 8.43 -1.83 -17.73
C LEU A 181 7.45 -2.27 -18.83
N GLU A 182 7.27 -3.57 -19.07
CA GLU A 182 6.27 -4.13 -19.98
C GLU A 182 4.82 -3.85 -19.54
N LEU A 183 4.59 -3.57 -18.24
CA LEU A 183 3.27 -3.20 -17.72
C LEU A 183 2.96 -1.71 -17.90
N LEU A 184 3.96 -0.84 -18.10
CA LEU A 184 3.76 0.60 -18.25
C LEU A 184 2.72 0.97 -19.33
N PRO A 185 2.75 0.42 -20.56
CA PRO A 185 1.76 0.72 -21.58
C PRO A 185 0.32 0.36 -21.17
N LEU A 186 0.16 -0.61 -20.26
CA LEU A 186 -1.14 -1.09 -19.79
C LEU A 186 -1.67 -0.29 -18.59
N CYS A 187 -0.77 0.17 -17.69
CA CYS A 187 -1.15 0.75 -16.40
C CYS A 187 -1.04 2.29 -16.32
N ARG A 188 -0.25 2.94 -17.20
CA ARG A 188 0.12 4.38 -17.13
C ARG A 188 -1.04 5.38 -16.98
N ASN A 189 -2.23 5.05 -17.49
CA ASN A 189 -3.40 5.94 -17.45
C ASN A 189 -4.24 5.75 -16.17
N TYR A 190 -3.99 4.68 -15.42
CA TYR A 190 -4.77 4.29 -14.24
C TYR A 190 -4.02 4.54 -12.94
N VAL A 191 -2.70 4.30 -12.92
CA VAL A 191 -1.86 4.46 -11.74
C VAL A 191 -1.66 5.96 -11.42
N ARG A 192 -2.19 6.40 -10.28
CA ARG A 192 -1.90 7.72 -9.70
C ARG A 192 -1.34 7.65 -8.27
N ARG A 193 -1.55 6.54 -7.58
CA ARG A 193 -0.86 6.21 -6.32
C ARG A 193 0.09 5.05 -6.55
N LEU A 194 1.29 5.16 -6.00
CA LEU A 194 2.25 4.06 -5.87
C LEU A 194 2.68 3.93 -4.41
N ARG A 195 2.17 2.91 -3.71
CA ARG A 195 2.53 2.60 -2.33
C ARG A 195 3.37 1.32 -2.23
N VAL A 196 4.67 1.46 -2.01
CA VAL A 196 5.58 0.33 -1.79
C VAL A 196 5.98 0.27 -0.32
N ASP A 197 5.43 -0.72 0.38
CA ASP A 197 5.53 -0.83 1.84
C ASP A 197 6.76 -1.63 2.34
N GLN A 198 7.57 -2.13 1.41
CA GLN A 198 8.92 -2.67 1.62
C GLN A 198 9.67 -2.69 0.28
N PHE A 199 10.99 -2.55 0.30
CA PHE A 199 11.87 -2.93 -0.81
C PHE A 199 12.83 -4.02 -0.35
N LEU A 200 13.12 -4.98 -1.22
CA LEU A 200 14.09 -6.04 -0.94
C LEU A 200 15.47 -5.59 -1.48
N PRO A 201 16.55 -5.68 -0.68
CA PRO A 201 17.90 -5.44 -1.19
C PRO A 201 18.38 -6.64 -2.03
N PRO A 202 19.50 -6.50 -2.76
CA PRO A 202 20.06 -7.58 -3.55
C PRO A 202 20.49 -8.78 -2.69
N MET A 203 20.21 -9.98 -3.18
CA MET A 203 20.57 -11.22 -2.49
C MET A 203 22.09 -11.40 -2.47
N LYS A 204 22.68 -11.43 -1.27
CA LYS A 204 24.05 -11.91 -1.08
C LYS A 204 24.11 -13.40 -1.39
N LEU A 205 24.58 -13.74 -2.58
CA LEU A 205 24.96 -15.13 -2.88
C LEU A 205 26.15 -15.51 -1.97
N PRO A 206 26.11 -16.67 -1.29
CA PRO A 206 27.27 -17.13 -0.54
C PRO A 206 28.46 -17.30 -1.51
N PRO A 207 29.69 -16.92 -1.11
CA PRO A 207 30.85 -17.07 -1.96
C PRO A 207 31.00 -18.53 -2.36
N ARG A 208 31.19 -18.79 -3.66
CA ARG A 208 31.41 -20.15 -4.17
C ARG A 208 32.57 -20.77 -3.38
N PRO A 209 32.47 -22.02 -2.91
CA PRO A 209 33.59 -22.68 -2.26
C PRO A 209 34.76 -22.68 -3.24
N ARG A 210 35.87 -22.02 -2.87
CA ARG A 210 37.10 -22.04 -3.66
C ARG A 210 37.59 -23.47 -3.71
N SER A 211 37.39 -24.16 -4.84
CA SER A 211 38.12 -25.37 -5.17
C SER A 211 39.60 -25.04 -5.05
N GLY A 212 40.31 -25.75 -4.18
CA GLY A 212 41.62 -25.32 -3.71
C GLY A 212 42.65 -25.21 -4.83
N GLU A 213 43.51 -24.21 -4.73
CA GLU A 213 44.90 -24.47 -4.36
C GLU A 213 45.58 -23.19 -3.81
N LEU A 214 46.76 -23.37 -3.24
CA LEU A 214 47.48 -22.37 -2.45
C LEU A 214 48.03 -21.22 -3.31
N SER A 215 47.90 -19.98 -2.83
CA SER A 215 48.97 -18.99 -2.96
C SER A 215 48.78 -17.85 -1.96
N GLU A 216 49.70 -17.71 -1.01
CA GLU A 216 49.82 -16.49 -0.20
C GLU A 216 50.44 -15.39 -1.07
N SER A 217 49.60 -14.57 -1.68
CA SER A 217 50.01 -13.28 -2.23
C SER A 217 49.02 -12.23 -1.74
N GLY A 218 49.50 -11.36 -0.85
CA GLY A 218 48.73 -10.27 -0.28
C GLY A 218 48.48 -9.18 -1.31
N SER A 219 47.52 -9.40 -2.20
CA SER A 219 46.74 -8.31 -2.79
C SER A 219 45.43 -8.19 -2.02
N GLU A 220 45.17 -7.01 -1.48
CA GLU A 220 43.82 -6.59 -1.13
C GLU A 220 43.05 -6.41 -2.44
N ALA A 221 42.64 -7.53 -3.03
CA ALA A 221 41.62 -7.53 -4.05
C ALA A 221 40.35 -7.01 -3.37
N GLU A 222 40.00 -5.75 -3.67
CA GLU A 222 38.76 -5.12 -3.26
C GLU A 222 37.63 -6.12 -3.52
N VAL A 223 37.08 -6.68 -2.44
CA VAL A 223 35.87 -7.48 -2.53
C VAL A 223 34.80 -6.46 -2.84
N GLU A 224 34.45 -6.31 -4.13
CA GLU A 224 33.34 -5.48 -4.57
C GLU A 224 32.14 -5.83 -3.69
N GLU A 225 31.79 -4.93 -2.76
CA GLU A 225 30.65 -5.16 -1.89
C GLU A 225 29.43 -5.28 -2.82
N PRO A 226 28.67 -6.39 -2.74
CA PRO A 226 27.55 -6.59 -3.65
C PRO A 226 26.61 -5.40 -3.49
N ALA A 227 26.35 -4.70 -4.59
CA ALA A 227 25.59 -3.46 -4.60
C ALA A 227 24.35 -3.62 -3.71
N THR A 228 24.21 -2.79 -2.69
CA THR A 228 23.12 -2.87 -1.71
C THR A 228 21.90 -2.04 -2.12
N ASP A 229 21.97 -1.39 -3.29
CA ASP A 229 20.95 -0.52 -3.83
C ASP A 229 19.67 -1.28 -4.23
N HIS A 230 18.55 -0.61 -4.04
CA HIS A 230 17.22 -1.15 -4.35
C HIS A 230 16.82 -0.89 -5.81
N TYR A 231 15.60 -1.27 -6.18
CA TYR A 231 15.06 -0.98 -7.51
C TYR A 231 15.01 0.53 -7.78
N GLN A 232 15.58 0.95 -8.91
CA GLN A 232 15.62 2.35 -9.32
C GLN A 232 14.29 2.75 -9.97
N LEU A 233 13.52 3.59 -9.28
CA LEU A 233 12.17 3.98 -9.68
C LEU A 233 12.12 4.96 -10.88
N GLY A 234 13.26 5.45 -11.36
CA GLY A 234 13.36 6.53 -12.35
C GLY A 234 12.55 6.29 -13.62
N ASP A 235 12.84 5.20 -14.34
CA ASP A 235 12.19 4.88 -15.62
C ASP A 235 10.70 4.55 -15.43
N LEU A 236 10.36 3.87 -14.33
CA LEU A 236 8.98 3.56 -13.96
C LEU A 236 8.16 4.85 -13.76
N VAL A 237 8.63 5.74 -12.89
CA VAL A 237 7.91 6.98 -12.55
C VAL A 237 7.86 7.93 -13.75
N ALA A 238 8.91 7.98 -14.57
CA ALA A 238 8.89 8.74 -15.82
C ALA A 238 7.82 8.24 -16.82
N GLY A 239 7.50 6.94 -16.82
CA GLY A 239 6.39 6.36 -17.59
C GLY A 239 5.00 6.64 -17.01
N LEU A 240 4.89 6.95 -15.72
CA LEU A 240 3.63 7.17 -15.00
C LEU A 240 3.20 8.64 -15.03
N SER A 241 2.76 9.12 -16.20
CA SER A 241 2.41 10.52 -16.47
C SER A 241 1.26 11.13 -15.64
N HIS A 242 0.63 10.36 -14.74
CA HIS A 242 -0.45 10.80 -13.86
C HIS A 242 -0.20 10.44 -12.39
N LEU A 243 1.05 10.17 -11.98
CA LEU A 243 1.39 9.89 -10.59
C LEU A 243 1.19 11.14 -9.71
N GLU A 244 0.25 11.06 -8.77
CA GLU A 244 -0.11 12.10 -7.80
C GLU A 244 0.41 11.78 -6.39
N GLU A 245 0.56 10.49 -6.03
CA GLU A 245 0.99 10.04 -4.71
C GLU A 245 2.10 8.97 -4.79
N LEU A 246 3.18 9.17 -4.03
CA LEU A 246 4.30 8.24 -3.90
C LEU A 246 4.56 7.99 -2.41
N ASP A 247 4.34 6.76 -1.93
CA ASP A 247 4.49 6.36 -0.53
C ASP A 247 5.42 5.16 -0.43
N LEU A 248 6.63 5.37 0.09
CA LEU A 248 7.74 4.42 0.03
C LEU A 248 8.28 4.08 1.43
N VAL A 249 8.67 2.82 1.60
CA VAL A 249 9.40 2.32 2.78
C VAL A 249 10.61 1.51 2.32
N TYR A 250 11.81 2.05 2.51
CA TYR A 250 13.08 1.35 2.28
C TYR A 250 13.45 0.53 3.51
N GLY A 251 12.87 -0.68 3.55
CA GLY A 251 13.22 -1.72 4.50
C GLY A 251 12.33 -2.95 4.33
N VAL A 252 12.83 -4.12 4.67
CA VAL A 252 12.11 -5.40 4.58
C VAL A 252 11.17 -5.56 5.78
N LYS A 253 9.94 -6.05 5.55
CA LYS A 253 9.03 -6.47 6.62
C LYS A 253 9.23 -7.95 6.95
N ASP A 254 8.88 -8.31 8.18
CA ASP A 254 8.72 -9.70 8.59
C ASP A 254 9.95 -10.59 8.33
N CYS A 255 11.16 -10.06 8.54
CA CYS A 255 12.45 -10.73 8.29
C CYS A 255 12.65 -12.07 9.05
N GLY A 256 11.78 -12.38 10.01
CA GLY A 256 11.81 -13.61 10.80
C GLY A 256 13.15 -13.78 11.52
N MET A 257 13.71 -14.98 11.45
CA MET A 257 15.02 -15.31 12.02
C MET A 257 16.19 -14.88 11.11
N ASN A 258 15.94 -14.48 9.86
CA ASN A 258 16.95 -14.13 8.87
C ASN A 258 17.25 -12.61 8.90
N PHE A 259 17.49 -12.08 10.09
CA PHE A 259 17.73 -10.65 10.29
C PHE A 259 19.16 -10.26 9.90
N GLU A 260 19.30 -9.31 8.96
CA GLU A 260 20.53 -8.58 8.70
C GLU A 260 20.26 -7.06 8.66
N TRP A 261 21.25 -6.25 9.04
CA TRP A 261 21.11 -4.78 9.11
C TRP A 261 20.96 -4.09 7.73
N ASN A 262 21.47 -4.72 6.66
CA ASN A 262 21.33 -4.26 5.27
C ASN A 262 19.89 -4.31 4.75
N LEU A 263 19.03 -5.17 5.33
CA LEU A 263 17.60 -5.26 5.00
C LEU A 263 16.82 -3.97 5.29
N PHE A 264 17.46 -2.99 5.92
CA PHE A 264 16.90 -1.69 6.28
C PHE A 264 17.87 -0.56 5.93
N LEU A 265 18.73 -0.74 4.92
CA LEU A 265 19.73 0.24 4.51
C LEU A 265 19.25 1.03 3.30
N PHE A 266 18.69 2.21 3.52
CA PHE A 266 18.48 3.19 2.46
C PHE A 266 19.83 3.82 2.07
N THR A 267 20.38 3.46 0.91
CA THR A 267 21.73 3.88 0.53
C THR A 267 21.75 5.35 0.10
N TYR A 268 22.94 5.96 0.04
CA TYR A 268 23.09 7.29 -0.55
C TYR A 268 22.75 7.30 -2.05
N ARG A 269 22.93 6.18 -2.75
CA ARG A 269 22.62 6.06 -4.19
C ARG A 269 21.12 5.86 -4.42
N ASP A 270 20.44 5.09 -3.58
CA ASP A 270 18.97 5.07 -3.50
C ASP A 270 18.42 6.49 -3.32
N CYS A 271 18.98 7.25 -2.36
CA CYS A 271 18.56 8.61 -2.08
C CYS A 271 18.76 9.57 -3.27
N HIS A 272 19.89 9.48 -4.00
CA HIS A 272 20.12 10.31 -5.19
C HIS A 272 19.23 9.89 -6.37
N SER A 273 19.03 8.58 -6.58
CA SER A 273 18.11 8.06 -7.60
C SER A 273 16.68 8.50 -7.33
N LEU A 274 16.21 8.39 -6.09
CA LEU A 274 14.89 8.86 -5.67
C LEU A 274 14.75 10.38 -5.79
N ALA A 275 15.76 11.16 -5.39
CA ALA A 275 15.74 12.62 -5.55
C ALA A 275 15.65 13.05 -7.02
N ALA A 276 16.36 12.37 -7.94
CA ALA A 276 16.26 12.60 -9.38
C ALA A 276 14.88 12.19 -9.93
N THR A 277 14.35 11.05 -9.48
CA THR A 277 13.03 10.53 -9.83
C THR A 277 11.92 11.52 -9.47
N ILE A 278 11.95 12.04 -8.24
CA ILE A 278 10.99 13.04 -7.75
C ILE A 278 11.11 14.35 -8.55
N LYS A 279 12.34 14.81 -8.83
CA LYS A 279 12.57 16.02 -9.61
C LYS A 279 11.98 15.95 -11.03
N ALA A 280 11.91 14.75 -11.61
CA ALA A 280 11.28 14.53 -12.93
C ALA A 280 9.74 14.44 -12.86
N CYS A 281 9.16 14.14 -11.69
CA CYS A 281 7.74 13.81 -11.51
C CYS A 281 6.88 15.04 -11.18
N HIS A 282 6.75 15.97 -12.11
CA HIS A 282 6.04 17.25 -11.95
C HIS A 282 4.58 17.15 -11.48
N THR A 283 3.93 15.99 -11.57
CA THR A 283 2.54 15.74 -11.14
C THR A 283 2.39 15.37 -9.67
N LEU A 284 3.50 15.12 -8.96
CA LEU A 284 3.49 14.60 -7.59
C LEU A 284 2.94 15.63 -6.58
N LYS A 285 1.87 15.25 -5.89
CA LYS A 285 1.22 16.05 -4.83
C LYS A 285 1.60 15.59 -3.44
N ILE A 286 1.71 14.27 -3.26
CA ILE A 286 1.97 13.64 -1.97
C ILE A 286 3.23 12.80 -2.08
N PHE A 287 4.25 13.15 -1.30
CA PHE A 287 5.45 12.34 -1.15
C PHE A 287 5.60 11.88 0.31
N ARG A 288 5.58 10.56 0.52
CA ARG A 288 5.84 9.93 1.81
C ARG A 288 7.04 8.98 1.69
N LEU A 289 8.00 9.14 2.59
CA LEU A 289 9.16 8.25 2.73
C LEU A 289 9.35 7.98 4.22
N THR A 290 8.67 6.96 4.73
CA THR A 290 8.63 6.65 6.17
C THR A 290 9.48 5.44 6.50
N ARG A 291 9.96 5.32 7.75
CA ARG A 291 10.66 4.11 8.24
C ARG A 291 11.86 3.68 7.39
N SER A 292 12.51 4.65 6.75
CA SER A 292 13.53 4.46 5.72
C SER A 292 14.92 4.94 6.16
N LYS A 293 15.13 5.15 7.47
CA LYS A 293 16.37 5.65 8.07
C LYS A 293 16.94 6.91 7.37
N VAL A 294 16.07 7.80 6.92
CA VAL A 294 16.48 9.07 6.31
C VAL A 294 17.14 9.94 7.38
N ASP A 295 18.44 10.21 7.24
CA ASP A 295 19.19 11.13 8.10
C ASP A 295 19.20 12.56 7.53
N ASP A 296 19.81 13.49 8.27
CA ASP A 296 19.95 14.89 7.88
C ASP A 296 20.52 15.09 6.46
N ASP A 297 21.48 14.25 6.06
CA ASP A 297 22.14 14.39 4.76
C ASP A 297 21.24 13.91 3.62
N LYS A 298 20.58 12.75 3.78
CA LYS A 298 19.58 12.26 2.81
C LYS A 298 18.36 13.17 2.75
N ALA A 299 17.88 13.66 3.89
CA ALA A 299 16.79 14.63 3.97
C ALA A 299 17.14 15.91 3.20
N ARG A 300 18.36 16.45 3.35
CA ARG A 300 18.82 17.62 2.58
C ARG A 300 18.87 17.36 1.07
N VAL A 301 19.30 16.18 0.63
CA VAL A 301 19.31 15.81 -0.80
C VAL A 301 17.89 15.73 -1.37
N LEU A 302 16.97 15.04 -0.68
CA LEU A 302 15.57 14.93 -1.08
C LEU A 302 14.87 16.29 -1.07
N ILE A 303 14.99 17.06 0.01
CA ILE A 303 14.34 18.37 0.12
C ILE A 303 14.87 19.35 -0.93
N ARG A 304 16.16 19.26 -1.30
CA ARG A 304 16.72 20.07 -2.39
C ARG A 304 16.10 19.77 -3.76
N SER A 305 15.61 18.55 -4.02
CA SER A 305 14.86 18.26 -5.25
C SER A 305 13.40 18.72 -5.20
N LEU A 306 12.86 18.95 -3.99
CA LEU A 306 11.49 19.41 -3.75
C LEU A 306 11.30 20.94 -3.73
N LEU A 307 12.37 21.74 -3.56
CA LEU A 307 12.27 23.19 -3.34
C LEU A 307 11.41 23.93 -4.37
N ASP A 308 11.55 23.57 -5.65
CA ASP A 308 10.86 24.19 -6.79
C ASP A 308 9.75 23.29 -7.35
N HIS A 309 9.26 22.31 -6.57
CA HIS A 309 8.29 21.33 -7.07
C HIS A 309 6.91 21.96 -7.33
N PRO A 310 6.35 21.88 -8.55
CA PRO A 310 5.21 22.71 -8.95
C PRO A 310 3.87 22.32 -8.29
N ALA A 311 3.73 21.06 -7.87
CA ALA A 311 2.47 20.47 -7.43
C ALA A 311 2.47 19.90 -6.00
N LEU A 312 3.57 20.00 -5.24
CA LEU A 312 3.70 19.31 -3.95
C LEU A 312 2.81 19.97 -2.87
N GLU A 313 1.90 19.20 -2.29
CA GLU A 313 0.99 19.60 -1.21
C GLU A 313 1.30 18.90 0.12
N GLU A 314 1.82 17.67 0.12
CA GLU A 314 2.13 16.88 1.33
C GLU A 314 3.54 16.26 1.27
N LEU A 315 4.28 16.41 2.38
CA LEU A 315 5.57 15.77 2.63
C LEU A 315 5.52 15.04 3.97
N ASP A 316 5.75 13.73 3.94
CA ASP A 316 5.87 12.89 5.12
C ASP A 316 7.24 12.21 5.16
N LEU A 317 8.07 12.61 6.13
CA LEU A 317 9.34 11.96 6.46
C LEU A 317 9.32 11.39 7.88
N SER A 318 8.15 10.96 8.37
CA SER A 318 8.00 10.43 9.73
C SER A 318 8.68 9.06 9.93
N HIS A 319 9.02 8.76 11.19
CA HIS A 319 9.75 7.54 11.58
C HIS A 319 11.11 7.40 10.88
N ASN A 320 11.92 8.47 10.90
CA ASN A 320 13.26 8.48 10.32
C ASN A 320 14.30 9.02 11.33
N LEU A 321 15.44 9.50 10.86
CA LEU A 321 16.56 10.03 11.65
C LEU A 321 16.82 11.50 11.30
N VAL A 322 15.77 12.25 10.94
CA VAL A 322 15.87 13.67 10.57
C VAL A 322 16.11 14.49 11.83
N GLY A 323 17.24 15.17 11.90
CA GLY A 323 17.62 16.08 12.97
C GLY A 323 17.44 17.54 12.59
N ASP A 324 18.16 18.42 13.29
CA ASP A 324 18.02 19.87 13.13
C ASP A 324 18.44 20.38 11.73
N ARG A 325 19.41 19.73 11.07
CA ARG A 325 19.87 20.21 9.74
C ARG A 325 18.87 19.83 8.64
N GLY A 326 18.21 18.69 8.77
CA GLY A 326 17.10 18.27 7.92
C GLY A 326 15.84 19.07 8.19
N ALA A 327 15.51 19.33 9.46
CA ALA A 327 14.41 20.23 9.85
C ALA A 327 14.62 21.66 9.31
N ARG A 328 15.85 22.19 9.36
CA ARG A 328 16.19 23.48 8.72
C ARG A 328 16.04 23.46 7.20
N ALA A 329 16.29 22.33 6.54
CA ALA A 329 16.00 22.19 5.11
C ALA A 329 14.49 22.16 4.85
N ALA A 330 13.71 21.46 5.68
CA ALA A 330 12.24 21.45 5.60
C ALA A 330 11.65 22.86 5.85
N ALA A 331 12.23 23.64 6.77
CA ALA A 331 11.88 25.05 6.96
C ALA A 331 12.12 25.87 5.69
N LYS A 332 13.24 25.65 4.99
CA LYS A 332 13.47 26.29 3.68
C LYS A 332 12.43 25.86 2.63
N LEU A 333 12.01 24.59 2.61
CA LEU A 333 10.93 24.13 1.73
C LEU A 333 9.61 24.85 2.03
N LEU A 334 9.26 25.06 3.30
CA LEU A 334 8.07 25.84 3.69
C LEU A 334 8.11 27.29 3.16
N SER A 335 9.29 27.91 3.05
CA SER A 335 9.42 29.28 2.52
C SER A 335 9.30 29.38 0.99
N HIS A 336 9.51 28.29 0.24
CA HIS A 336 9.57 28.31 -1.23
C HIS A 336 8.45 27.52 -1.94
N SER A 337 7.69 26.70 -1.22
CA SER A 337 6.70 25.78 -1.81
C SER A 337 5.25 26.09 -1.41
N ARG A 338 4.32 25.38 -2.05
CA ARG A 338 2.88 25.38 -1.74
C ARG A 338 2.49 24.27 -0.75
N LEU A 339 3.44 23.78 0.05
CA LEU A 339 3.23 22.67 0.97
C LEU A 339 2.15 23.01 2.01
N ARG A 340 1.16 22.12 2.12
CA ARG A 340 -0.02 22.24 3.00
C ARG A 340 0.07 21.31 4.21
N VAL A 341 0.79 20.19 4.08
CA VAL A 341 0.98 19.21 5.14
C VAL A 341 2.47 18.85 5.24
N LEU A 342 3.04 19.01 6.44
CA LEU A 342 4.39 18.57 6.78
C LEU A 342 4.34 17.61 7.97
N ASN A 343 4.76 16.36 7.77
CA ASN A 343 4.89 15.36 8.82
C ASN A 343 6.36 14.97 9.04
N LEU A 344 6.89 15.31 10.21
CA LEU A 344 8.21 14.96 10.70
C LEU A 344 8.13 14.20 12.04
N ALA A 345 7.00 13.55 12.35
CA ALA A 345 6.84 12.83 13.60
C ALA A 345 7.81 11.63 13.74
N ASN A 346 8.23 11.32 14.96
CA ASN A 346 9.18 10.24 15.27
C ASN A 346 10.49 10.40 14.49
N ASN A 347 11.24 11.44 14.85
CA ASN A 347 12.52 11.83 14.26
C ASN A 347 13.45 12.34 15.40
N GLN A 348 14.52 13.05 15.05
CA GLN A 348 15.52 13.57 15.99
C GLN A 348 15.55 15.11 15.99
N VAL A 349 14.44 15.76 15.64
CA VAL A 349 14.33 17.23 15.62
C VAL A 349 14.39 17.75 17.05
N ARG A 350 15.22 18.78 17.28
CA ARG A 350 15.36 19.45 18.58
C ARG A 350 15.00 20.92 18.49
N ALA A 351 15.26 21.66 19.57
CA ALA A 351 15.04 23.10 19.68
C ALA A 351 15.49 23.90 18.44
N LEU A 352 16.71 23.68 17.92
CA LEU A 352 17.25 24.44 16.78
C LEU A 352 16.52 24.14 15.46
N GLY A 353 16.12 22.89 15.23
CA GLY A 353 15.29 22.49 14.10
C GLY A 353 13.88 23.06 14.19
N ALA A 354 13.28 23.03 15.39
CA ALA A 354 11.97 23.62 15.66
C ALA A 354 11.97 25.15 15.53
N GLN A 355 13.00 25.85 16.01
CA GLN A 355 13.20 27.29 15.81
C GLN A 355 13.30 27.64 14.32
N SER A 356 14.01 26.82 13.53
CA SER A 356 14.09 26.99 12.08
C SER A 356 12.71 26.85 11.41
N LEU A 357 11.94 25.83 11.80
CA LEU A 357 10.57 25.60 11.31
C LEU A 357 9.62 26.74 11.74
N ALA A 358 9.73 27.22 12.98
CA ALA A 358 8.95 28.34 13.52
C ALA A 358 9.20 29.64 12.73
N HIS A 359 10.46 29.96 12.43
CA HIS A 359 10.79 31.15 11.63
C HIS A 359 10.17 31.11 10.22
N ALA A 360 10.17 29.94 9.58
CA ALA A 360 9.49 29.75 8.29
C ALA A 360 7.96 29.81 8.44
N LEU A 361 7.41 29.20 9.49
CA LEU A 361 5.97 29.17 9.79
C LEU A 361 5.40 30.58 10.03
N ALA A 362 6.13 31.46 10.71
CA ALA A 362 5.69 32.83 10.99
C ALA A 362 5.37 33.66 9.73
N HIS A 363 5.95 33.28 8.58
CA HIS A 363 5.78 33.93 7.28
C HIS A 363 5.01 33.08 6.26
N ASN A 364 4.77 31.80 6.54
CA ASN A 364 4.13 30.88 5.61
C ASN A 364 2.59 31.02 5.65
N THR A 365 1.99 31.07 4.46
CA THR A 365 0.55 31.27 4.24
C THR A 365 -0.15 30.07 3.59
N ASN A 366 0.51 28.91 3.50
CA ASN A 366 0.03 27.72 2.81
C ASN A 366 -0.11 26.47 3.70
N LEU A 367 0.67 26.37 4.79
CA LEU A 367 0.76 25.21 5.65
C LEU A 367 -0.44 25.15 6.59
N ILE A 368 -1.21 24.07 6.48
CA ILE A 368 -2.45 23.80 7.22
C ILE A 368 -2.18 22.84 8.38
N SER A 369 -1.32 21.85 8.18
CA SER A 369 -0.99 20.82 9.17
C SER A 369 0.52 20.65 9.35
N LEU A 370 0.96 20.74 10.61
CA LEU A 370 2.34 20.48 11.04
C LEU A 370 2.35 19.41 12.13
N ASN A 371 2.98 18.26 11.84
CA ASN A 371 3.14 17.17 12.79
C ASN A 371 4.62 16.97 13.15
N LEU A 372 4.93 17.17 14.42
CA LEU A 372 6.26 17.09 15.02
C LEU A 372 6.27 16.18 16.26
N ARG A 373 5.27 15.32 16.44
CA ARG A 373 5.17 14.38 17.58
C ARG A 373 6.40 13.48 17.71
N LEU A 374 6.72 13.03 18.92
CA LEU A 374 7.82 12.09 19.19
C LEU A 374 9.17 12.61 18.64
N ASN A 375 9.52 13.82 19.04
CA ASN A 375 10.83 14.44 18.82
C ASN A 375 11.34 14.95 20.20
N CYS A 376 12.47 15.64 20.26
CA CYS A 376 12.99 16.23 21.50
C CYS A 376 13.08 17.75 21.35
N ILE A 377 11.93 18.38 21.04
CA ILE A 377 11.87 19.81 20.70
C ILE A 377 12.20 20.71 21.90
N GLU A 378 11.88 20.26 23.12
CA GLU A 378 12.12 20.97 24.38
C GLU A 378 11.42 22.36 24.42
N ASP A 379 11.46 23.04 25.57
CA ASP A 379 10.74 24.32 25.70
C ASP A 379 11.27 25.42 24.76
N GLU A 380 12.57 25.46 24.46
CA GLU A 380 13.15 26.45 23.54
C GLU A 380 12.54 26.36 22.13
N GLY A 381 12.27 25.15 21.65
CA GLY A 381 11.62 24.92 20.36
C GLY A 381 10.10 25.11 20.43
N GLY A 382 9.48 24.70 21.53
CA GLY A 382 8.04 24.89 21.80
C GLY A 382 7.65 26.36 21.86
N GLN A 383 8.43 27.18 22.59
CA GLN A 383 8.26 28.62 22.68
C GLN A 383 8.43 29.32 21.33
N ALA A 384 9.43 28.93 20.54
CA ALA A 384 9.62 29.48 19.19
C ALA A 384 8.41 29.21 18.29
N LEU A 385 7.87 27.98 18.31
CA LEU A 385 6.64 27.64 17.61
C LEU A 385 5.44 28.44 18.11
N ALA A 386 5.28 28.62 19.44
CA ALA A 386 4.23 29.45 20.00
C ALA A 386 4.30 30.90 19.50
N HIS A 387 5.48 31.54 19.52
CA HIS A 387 5.66 32.88 18.95
C HIS A 387 5.29 32.97 17.47
N ALA A 388 5.66 31.97 16.65
CA ALA A 388 5.27 31.94 15.24
C ALA A 388 3.75 31.84 15.03
N LEU A 389 3.02 31.18 15.94
CA LEU A 389 1.56 31.04 15.87
C LEU A 389 0.79 32.30 16.30
N GLN A 390 1.44 33.22 17.03
CA GLN A 390 0.86 34.53 17.34
C GLN A 390 0.62 35.35 16.07
N THR A 391 1.49 35.23 15.06
CA THR A 391 1.38 35.92 13.76
C THR A 391 0.79 35.05 12.64
N ASN A 392 1.01 33.73 12.66
CA ASN A 392 0.47 32.84 11.62
C ASN A 392 -1.07 32.84 11.60
N ARG A 393 -1.64 32.82 10.39
CA ARG A 393 -3.10 32.83 10.13
C ARG A 393 -3.50 31.78 9.08
N CYS A 394 -2.76 30.68 8.96
CA CYS A 394 -3.03 29.60 8.01
C CYS A 394 -3.09 28.21 8.68
N LEU A 395 -2.21 27.96 9.66
CA LEU A 395 -2.15 26.67 10.33
C LEU A 395 -3.45 26.40 11.09
N THR A 396 -4.04 25.24 10.85
CA THR A 396 -5.24 24.74 11.54
C THR A 396 -4.91 23.61 12.50
N THR A 397 -3.89 22.82 12.18
CA THR A 397 -3.56 21.58 12.88
C THR A 397 -2.10 21.55 13.31
N LEU A 398 -1.86 21.38 14.61
CA LEU A 398 -0.53 21.31 15.19
C LEU A 398 -0.41 20.10 16.11
N HIS A 399 0.61 19.27 15.91
CA HIS A 399 0.86 18.12 16.77
C HIS A 399 2.28 18.15 17.35
N LEU A 400 2.36 18.34 18.67
CA LEU A 400 3.59 18.42 19.47
C LEU A 400 3.61 17.39 20.61
N GLY A 401 2.75 16.38 20.59
CA GLY A 401 2.77 15.34 21.64
C GLY A 401 4.05 14.49 21.67
N GLY A 402 4.63 14.28 22.86
CA GLY A 402 5.91 13.61 23.02
C GLY A 402 7.08 14.47 22.53
N ASN A 403 7.33 15.61 23.18
CA ASN A 403 8.37 16.57 22.81
C ASN A 403 9.13 17.19 23.99
N GLU A 404 8.93 16.68 25.21
CA GLU A 404 9.56 17.19 26.43
C GLU A 404 9.21 18.67 26.70
N LEU A 405 8.01 19.11 26.27
CA LEU A 405 7.48 20.45 26.55
C LEU A 405 7.00 20.56 27.99
N SER A 406 7.23 21.70 28.65
CA SER A 406 6.75 21.93 30.01
C SER A 406 5.97 23.24 30.15
N GLU A 407 5.81 23.73 31.39
CA GLU A 407 5.05 24.94 31.71
C GLU A 407 5.41 26.16 30.84
N PRO A 408 6.69 26.51 30.57
CA PRO A 408 7.06 27.71 29.82
C PRO A 408 6.54 27.72 28.38
N THR A 409 6.40 26.55 27.73
CA THR A 409 5.73 26.46 26.43
C THR A 409 4.22 26.63 26.58
N ALA A 410 3.62 26.07 27.63
CA ALA A 410 2.19 26.20 27.92
C ALA A 410 1.78 27.66 28.16
N THR A 411 2.61 28.46 28.86
CA THR A 411 2.43 29.90 29.07
C THR A 411 2.34 30.69 27.77
N LEU A 412 3.13 30.35 26.75
CA LEU A 412 3.05 31.03 25.45
C LEU A 412 1.92 30.47 24.58
N LEU A 413 1.61 29.17 24.68
CA LEU A 413 0.49 28.58 23.98
C LEU A 413 -0.87 29.09 24.50
N SER A 414 -1.03 29.44 25.78
CA SER A 414 -2.26 30.07 26.26
C SER A 414 -2.49 31.45 25.61
N GLN A 415 -1.44 32.26 25.47
CA GLN A 415 -1.48 33.53 24.75
C GLN A 415 -1.82 33.33 23.26
N VAL A 416 -1.30 32.26 22.64
CA VAL A 416 -1.69 31.86 21.27
C VAL A 416 -3.16 31.49 21.22
N LEU A 417 -3.68 30.70 22.16
CA LEU A 417 -5.09 30.28 22.18
C LEU A 417 -6.06 31.45 22.35
N ALA A 418 -5.69 32.48 23.12
CA ALA A 418 -6.51 33.68 23.29
C ALA A 418 -6.61 34.55 22.01
N VAL A 419 -5.60 34.52 21.12
CA VAL A 419 -5.48 35.44 19.97
C VAL A 419 -5.63 34.75 18.62
N ASN A 420 -5.21 33.49 18.49
CA ASN A 420 -5.22 32.75 17.23
C ASN A 420 -6.60 32.14 16.97
N THR A 421 -7.19 32.53 15.84
CA THR A 421 -8.53 32.11 15.39
C THR A 421 -8.51 31.12 14.23
N THR A 422 -7.34 30.59 13.85
CA THR A 422 -7.19 29.65 12.72
C THR A 422 -6.91 28.23 13.16
N LEU A 423 -6.28 28.05 14.33
CA LEU A 423 -6.09 26.74 14.95
C LEU A 423 -7.43 26.10 15.34
N THR A 424 -7.61 24.85 14.92
CA THR A 424 -8.79 24.01 15.16
C THR A 424 -8.42 22.70 15.88
N SER A 425 -7.19 22.20 15.74
CA SER A 425 -6.71 20.99 16.41
C SER A 425 -5.27 21.17 16.92
N ILE A 426 -5.06 20.97 18.22
CA ILE A 426 -3.74 20.96 18.86
C ILE A 426 -3.56 19.70 19.70
N ASN A 427 -2.38 19.07 19.61
CA ASN A 427 -2.02 17.92 20.43
C ASN A 427 -0.73 18.23 21.20
N LEU A 428 -0.82 18.22 22.53
CA LEU A 428 0.29 18.34 23.49
C LEU A 428 0.41 17.09 24.38
N SER A 429 -0.21 15.96 24.02
CA SER A 429 -0.22 14.71 24.80
C SER A 429 1.18 14.15 25.05
N CYS A 430 1.43 13.44 26.15
CA CYS A 430 2.74 12.88 26.50
C CYS A 430 3.84 13.97 26.62
N ASN A 431 3.58 15.04 27.36
CA ASN A 431 4.54 16.10 27.68
C ASN A 431 4.54 16.36 29.20
N HIS A 432 5.31 17.32 29.70
CA HIS A 432 5.41 17.66 31.14
C HIS A 432 4.84 19.05 31.43
N ILE A 433 3.66 19.34 30.87
CA ILE A 433 2.99 20.65 30.93
C ILE A 433 2.71 21.08 32.39
N GLY A 434 2.40 20.10 33.24
CA GLY A 434 2.22 20.32 34.68
C GLY A 434 0.89 21.01 35.05
N LEU A 435 0.66 21.13 36.36
CA LEU A 435 -0.58 21.63 36.92
C LEU A 435 -0.81 23.12 36.58
N ASP A 436 0.22 23.95 36.70
CA ASP A 436 0.12 25.39 36.46
C ASP A 436 0.12 25.74 34.97
N GLY A 437 0.85 25.00 34.12
CA GLY A 437 0.69 25.06 32.68
C GLY A 437 -0.72 24.67 32.23
N GLY A 438 -1.33 23.67 32.88
CA GLY A 438 -2.72 23.28 32.68
C GLY A 438 -3.73 24.39 33.00
N LYS A 439 -3.53 25.15 34.08
CA LYS A 439 -4.36 26.33 34.43
C LYS A 439 -4.21 27.45 33.39
N GLN A 440 -2.99 27.72 32.95
CA GLN A 440 -2.71 28.75 31.94
C GLN A 440 -3.37 28.41 30.60
N LEU A 441 -3.29 27.15 30.16
CA LEU A 441 -3.98 26.69 28.95
C LEU A 441 -5.51 26.80 29.06
N LEU A 442 -6.08 26.54 30.24
CA LEU A 442 -7.50 26.76 30.51
C LEU A 442 -7.86 28.25 30.42
N GLU A 443 -7.06 29.14 31.01
CA GLU A 443 -7.27 30.59 30.92
C GLU A 443 -7.29 31.06 29.45
N GLY A 444 -6.30 30.65 28.65
CA GLY A 444 -6.25 30.95 27.21
C GLY A 444 -7.40 30.34 26.37
N MET A 445 -8.07 29.31 26.88
CA MET A 445 -9.25 28.72 26.25
C MET A 445 -10.55 29.49 26.53
N SER A 446 -10.58 30.41 27.51
CA SER A 446 -11.80 31.13 27.93
C SER A 446 -12.47 31.90 26.79
N ASP A 447 -11.67 32.57 25.96
CA ASP A 447 -12.14 33.34 24.81
C ASP A 447 -12.02 32.58 23.48
N ASN A 448 -11.37 31.41 23.46
CA ASN A 448 -11.16 30.67 22.22
C ASN A 448 -12.47 30.03 21.71
N ARG A 449 -12.91 30.45 20.51
CA ARG A 449 -14.14 29.96 19.84
C ARG A 449 -13.87 29.10 18.59
N THR A 450 -12.64 28.65 18.38
CA THR A 450 -12.18 28.05 17.11
C THR A 450 -11.55 26.68 17.27
N LEU A 451 -10.91 26.41 18.41
CA LEU A 451 -10.33 25.11 18.72
C LEU A 451 -11.45 24.09 18.95
N LEU A 452 -11.38 23.00 18.20
CA LEU A 452 -12.31 21.87 18.22
C LEU A 452 -11.68 20.63 18.85
N GLU A 453 -10.35 20.52 18.84
CA GLU A 453 -9.60 19.41 19.42
C GLU A 453 -8.40 19.91 20.21
N PHE A 454 -8.31 19.50 21.48
CA PHE A 454 -7.14 19.67 22.32
C PHE A 454 -6.85 18.30 22.95
N ASP A 455 -5.69 17.72 22.65
CA ASP A 455 -5.23 16.48 23.30
C ASP A 455 -4.16 16.80 24.35
N LEU A 456 -4.51 16.60 25.63
CA LEU A 456 -3.68 16.84 26.82
C LEU A 456 -3.41 15.55 27.64
N ARG A 457 -3.70 14.38 27.06
CA ARG A 457 -3.56 13.11 27.76
C ARG A 457 -2.09 12.84 28.08
N LEU A 458 -1.82 12.38 29.30
CA LEU A 458 -0.46 12.11 29.80
C LEU A 458 0.43 13.37 29.75
N SER A 459 -0.13 14.55 30.07
CA SER A 459 0.60 15.83 30.07
C SER A 459 0.81 16.45 31.46
N ASP A 460 0.62 15.69 32.55
CA ASP A 460 0.73 16.12 33.95
C ASP A 460 -0.20 17.30 34.34
N VAL A 461 -1.28 17.50 33.57
CA VAL A 461 -2.33 18.53 33.80
C VAL A 461 -3.37 18.05 34.83
N ALA A 462 -3.91 18.98 35.61
CA ALA A 462 -4.98 18.69 36.55
C ALA A 462 -6.26 18.22 35.84
N GLN A 463 -6.90 17.15 36.35
CA GLN A 463 -8.14 16.59 35.78
C GLN A 463 -9.28 17.62 35.69
N GLU A 464 -9.33 18.58 36.63
CA GLU A 464 -10.28 19.70 36.60
C GLU A 464 -10.04 20.62 35.38
N SER A 465 -8.78 20.99 35.11
CA SER A 465 -8.42 21.80 33.94
C SER A 465 -8.70 21.07 32.63
N GLU A 466 -8.36 19.78 32.53
CA GLU A 466 -8.67 18.96 31.35
C GLU A 466 -10.19 18.86 31.12
N TYR A 467 -10.98 18.68 32.18
CA TYR A 467 -12.44 18.63 32.12
C TYR A 467 -13.05 19.95 31.64
N LEU A 468 -12.60 21.09 32.18
CA LEU A 468 -13.10 22.42 31.80
C LEU A 468 -12.70 22.79 30.36
N ILE A 469 -11.48 22.47 29.92
CA ILE A 469 -11.07 22.57 28.51
C ILE A 469 -11.98 21.67 27.65
N GLY A 470 -12.28 20.45 28.09
CA GLY A 470 -13.21 19.54 27.43
C GLY A 470 -14.62 20.11 27.24
N GLN A 471 -15.14 20.83 28.24
CA GLN A 471 -16.42 21.56 28.13
C GLN A 471 -16.35 22.67 27.08
N ALA A 472 -15.29 23.50 27.11
CA ALA A 472 -15.09 24.58 26.14
C ALA A 472 -15.01 24.05 24.69
N LEU A 473 -14.29 22.95 24.47
CA LEU A 473 -14.23 22.25 23.18
C LEU A 473 -15.61 21.71 22.75
N CYS A 474 -16.43 21.21 23.68
CA CYS A 474 -17.77 20.74 23.37
C CYS A 474 -18.65 21.89 22.87
N ALA A 475 -18.64 23.03 23.57
CA ALA A 475 -19.35 24.24 23.15
C ALA A 475 -18.86 24.75 21.79
N ASN A 476 -17.55 24.74 21.52
CA ASN A 476 -16.99 25.13 20.23
C ASN A 476 -17.42 24.19 19.09
N ARG A 477 -17.44 22.87 19.32
CA ARG A 477 -17.95 21.88 18.36
C ARG A 477 -19.42 22.08 18.06
N GLU A 478 -20.24 22.38 19.07
CA GLU A 478 -21.67 22.65 18.89
C GLU A 478 -21.91 23.95 18.11
N ALA A 479 -21.20 25.03 18.45
CA ALA A 479 -21.25 26.29 17.70
C ALA A 479 -20.78 26.11 16.25
N ALA A 480 -19.75 25.29 16.00
CA ALA A 480 -19.28 24.97 14.65
C ALA A 480 -20.34 24.19 13.84
N ARG A 481 -21.04 23.22 14.44
CA ARG A 481 -22.16 22.52 13.79
C ARG A 481 -23.31 23.47 13.46
N GLN A 482 -23.63 24.42 14.33
CA GLN A 482 -24.70 25.42 14.08
C GLN A 482 -24.34 26.41 12.96
N ARG A 483 -23.04 26.71 12.76
CA ARG A 483 -22.55 27.56 11.66
C ARG A 483 -22.50 26.85 10.32
N ALA A 484 -22.36 25.52 10.30
CA ALA A 484 -22.44 24.73 9.07
C ALA A 484 -23.90 24.67 8.59
N PRO A 485 -24.24 25.18 7.39
CA PRO A 485 -25.62 25.13 6.91
C PRO A 485 -26.04 23.67 6.69
N ASN A 486 -27.17 23.29 7.29
CA ASN A 486 -27.80 21.99 7.07
C ASN A 486 -28.06 21.76 5.56
N PRO A 487 -27.48 20.73 4.92
CA PRO A 487 -27.77 20.41 3.52
C PRO A 487 -29.19 19.84 3.30
N SER A 488 -30.03 19.81 4.34
CA SER A 488 -31.42 19.32 4.32
C SER A 488 -32.48 20.42 4.19
N CYS A 489 -32.12 21.71 4.12
CA CYS A 489 -33.10 22.81 4.03
C CYS A 489 -33.47 23.19 2.58
N PHE A 490 -33.79 22.20 1.75
CA PHE A 490 -34.44 22.37 0.45
C PHE A 490 -35.54 21.32 0.27
N LEU A 491 -36.64 21.48 1.01
CA LEU A 491 -37.93 20.83 0.72
C LEU A 491 -39.07 21.48 1.55
N SER A 492 -39.34 22.76 1.28
CA SER A 492 -40.62 23.36 1.64
C SER A 492 -41.68 22.89 0.65
N PRO A 493 -42.82 22.32 1.05
CA PRO A 493 -43.84 21.89 0.10
C PRO A 493 -44.50 23.11 -0.55
N ILE A 494 -44.59 23.09 -1.88
CA ILE A 494 -45.32 24.10 -2.66
C ILE A 494 -46.81 23.94 -2.37
N THR A 495 -47.35 24.75 -1.47
CA THR A 495 -48.79 24.91 -1.30
C THR A 495 -49.34 25.75 -2.45
N ALA A 496 -49.86 25.07 -3.47
CA ALA A 496 -50.53 25.72 -4.59
C ALA A 496 -51.77 26.49 -4.08
N LYS A 497 -51.71 27.83 -4.13
CA LYS A 497 -52.94 28.65 -4.15
C LYS A 497 -53.52 28.60 -5.56
N GLY A 498 -54.75 28.11 -5.69
CA GLY A 498 -55.51 28.18 -6.94
C GLY A 498 -55.88 29.63 -7.31
N PRO A 499 -56.22 29.89 -8.58
CA PRO A 499 -56.61 31.22 -9.02
C PRO A 499 -58.08 31.51 -8.70
N GLU A 500 -58.34 32.60 -7.98
CA GLU A 500 -59.67 33.23 -7.97
C GLU A 500 -59.72 34.28 -9.10
N ASN A 501 -60.65 34.10 -10.02
CA ASN A 501 -60.93 35.04 -11.11
C ASN A 501 -61.59 36.33 -10.59
N PRO A 502 -61.24 37.51 -11.13
CA PRO A 502 -62.15 38.64 -11.18
C PRO A 502 -63.20 38.45 -12.31
N ALA A 503 -64.33 39.14 -12.17
CA ALA A 503 -65.53 38.96 -13.00
C ALA A 503 -65.37 39.28 -14.50
N GLY A 504 -66.21 38.64 -15.32
CA GLY A 504 -66.36 38.81 -16.77
C GLY A 504 -67.39 37.84 -17.33
#